data_AF-A0A538FI01-F1
#
_entry.id   AF-A0A538FI01-F1
#
_cell.length_a   1.000
_cell.length_b   1.000
_cell.length_c   1.000
_cell.angle_alpha   90.00
_cell.angle_beta   90.00
_cell.angle_gamma   90.00
#
_symmetry.space_group_name_H-M   'P 1'
#
loop_
_entity.id
_entity.type
_entity.pdbx_description
1 polymer ?
#
loop_
_entity_poly.entity_id
_entity_poly.type
_entity_poly.pdbx_seq_one_letter_code
_entity_poly.pdbx_strand_id
1 'polypeptide(L)'
;MNGFEVDPWDDAAASWSLLGAMVAVLEREALFESELPLAELGAALYALADLIDTDSLVDWNDDPRQTQDSVVAVLDQAAAAYRDNCAVLEVSPN
;
A
#
# COMPACT_ATOMS: atom_id res chain seq x y z
N MET A 1 -30.75 -5.56 2.94
CA MET A 1 -29.71 -4.61 2.51
C MET A 1 -29.02 -5.28 1.35
N ASN A 2 -29.07 -4.70 0.16
CA ASN A 2 -28.52 -5.32 -1.05
C ASN A 2 -27.17 -4.66 -1.29
N GLY A 3 -26.10 -5.22 -0.72
CA GLY A 3 -24.75 -4.85 -1.11
C GLY A 3 -24.48 -5.35 -2.53
N PHE A 4 -23.87 -4.53 -3.35
CA PHE A 4 -23.37 -4.95 -4.67
C PHE A 4 -21.88 -5.28 -4.52
N GLU A 5 -21.41 -6.25 -5.29
CA GLU A 5 -19.98 -6.56 -5.38
C GLU A 5 -19.28 -5.36 -6.01
N VAL A 6 -18.29 -4.83 -5.31
CA VAL A 6 -17.42 -3.74 -5.74
C VAL A 6 -15.98 -4.22 -5.62
N ASP A 7 -15.08 -3.58 -6.36
CA ASP A 7 -13.67 -3.91 -6.24
C ASP A 7 -13.16 -3.63 -4.81
N PRO A 8 -12.17 -4.40 -4.31
CA PRO A 8 -11.64 -4.24 -2.95
C PRO A 8 -11.00 -2.87 -2.64
N TRP A 9 -10.83 -2.03 -3.66
CA TRP A 9 -10.25 -0.68 -3.58
C TRP A 9 -11.26 0.42 -3.90
N ASP A 10 -12.56 0.09 -3.95
CA ASP A 10 -13.63 1.05 -4.25
C ASP A 10 -14.08 1.83 -2.99
N ASP A 11 -14.33 3.13 -3.14
CA ASP A 11 -14.90 4.07 -2.13
C ASP A 11 -16.12 3.51 -1.39
N ALA A 12 -16.91 2.65 -2.03
CA ALA A 12 -18.09 2.02 -1.46
C ALA A 12 -17.85 0.62 -0.84
N ALA A 13 -16.61 0.10 -0.86
CA ALA A 13 -16.29 -1.21 -0.33
C ALA A 13 -16.46 -1.26 1.20
N ALA A 14 -17.18 -2.28 1.67
CA ALA A 14 -17.39 -2.52 3.09
C ALA A 14 -16.13 -3.02 3.81
N SER A 15 -15.18 -3.56 3.05
CA SER A 15 -13.84 -3.97 3.46
C SER A 15 -12.87 -3.57 2.35
N TRP A 16 -11.86 -2.80 2.69
CA TRP A 16 -10.84 -2.34 1.75
C TRP A 16 -9.68 -3.33 1.67
N SER A 17 -8.81 -3.26 0.66
CA SER A 17 -7.51 -3.96 0.67
C SER A 17 -6.39 -3.09 0.13
N LEU A 18 -5.52 -2.57 1.02
CA LEU A 18 -4.34 -1.80 0.62
C LEU A 18 -3.42 -2.61 -0.30
N LEU A 19 -3.15 -3.87 0.05
CA LEU A 19 -2.34 -4.76 -0.79
C LEU A 19 -3.00 -5.00 -2.15
N GLY A 20 -4.32 -5.24 -2.16
CA GLY A 20 -5.08 -5.40 -3.41
C GLY A 20 -5.02 -4.15 -4.29
N ALA A 21 -5.16 -2.96 -3.70
CA ALA A 21 -5.07 -1.70 -4.42
C ALA A 21 -3.67 -1.47 -5.03
N MET A 22 -2.61 -1.74 -4.26
CA MET A 22 -1.22 -1.64 -4.74
C MET A 22 -0.97 -2.62 -5.90
N VAL A 23 -1.40 -3.88 -5.77
CA VAL A 23 -1.26 -4.88 -6.84
C VAL A 23 -2.03 -4.46 -8.08
N ALA A 24 -3.28 -3.98 -7.96
CA ALA A 24 -4.08 -3.53 -9.10
C ALA A 24 -3.44 -2.35 -9.85
N VAL A 25 -2.82 -1.39 -9.14
CA VAL A 25 -2.07 -0.29 -9.75
C VAL A 25 -0.84 -0.81 -10.48
N LEU A 26 -0.07 -1.70 -9.85
CA LEU A 26 1.16 -2.27 -10.43
C LEU A 26 0.87 -3.15 -11.65
N GLU A 27 -0.21 -3.96 -11.60
CA GLU A 27 -0.67 -4.74 -12.75
C GLU A 27 -1.10 -3.82 -13.89
N ARG A 28 -1.78 -2.72 -13.59
CA ARG A 28 -2.13 -1.70 -14.58
C ARG A 28 -0.89 -1.05 -15.19
N GLU A 29 0.12 -0.70 -14.40
CA GLU A 29 1.38 -0.13 -14.90
C GLU A 29 2.18 -1.13 -15.72
N ALA A 30 2.21 -2.41 -15.32
CA ALA A 30 2.87 -3.48 -16.05
C ALA A 30 2.28 -3.70 -17.46
N LEU A 31 1.00 -3.36 -17.69
CA LEU A 31 0.40 -3.36 -19.04
C LEU A 31 1.08 -2.34 -19.97
N PHE A 32 1.69 -1.29 -19.44
CA PHE A 32 2.38 -0.24 -20.19
C PHE A 32 3.90 -0.40 -20.20
N GLU A 33 4.50 -0.91 -19.12
CA GLU A 33 5.97 -0.97 -18.94
C GLU A 33 6.58 -2.38 -19.12
N SER A 34 5.76 -3.39 -19.44
CA SER A 34 6.18 -4.78 -19.75
C SER A 34 6.74 -5.62 -18.58
N GLU A 35 7.00 -5.03 -17.42
CA GLU A 35 7.42 -5.74 -16.22
C GLU A 35 6.77 -5.13 -14.97
N LEU A 36 6.44 -5.97 -13.99
CA LEU A 36 5.85 -5.52 -12.74
C LEU A 36 6.97 -5.06 -11.81
N PRO A 37 6.94 -3.83 -11.26
CA PRO A 37 8.01 -3.29 -10.41
C PRO A 37 7.99 -3.93 -9.02
N LEU A 38 8.42 -5.20 -8.95
CA LEU A 38 8.42 -6.03 -7.74
C LEU A 38 9.39 -5.52 -6.68
N ALA A 39 10.48 -4.86 -7.08
CA ALA A 39 11.45 -4.30 -6.15
C ALA A 39 10.86 -3.10 -5.39
N GLU A 40 10.13 -2.24 -6.10
CA GLU A 40 9.41 -1.09 -5.59
C GLU A 40 8.25 -1.55 -4.70
N LEU A 41 7.52 -2.58 -5.10
CA LEU A 41 6.50 -3.22 -4.26
C LEU A 41 7.12 -3.75 -2.95
N GLY A 42 8.25 -4.46 -3.04
CA GLY A 42 8.96 -4.95 -1.86
C GLY A 42 9.38 -3.83 -0.90
N ALA A 43 9.91 -2.73 -1.44
CA ALA A 43 10.30 -1.57 -0.64
C ALA A 43 9.10 -0.85 0.00
N ALA A 44 7.99 -0.72 -0.73
CA ALA A 44 6.76 -0.15 -0.19
C ALA A 44 6.18 -1.00 0.95
N LEU A 45 6.17 -2.33 0.78
CA LEU A 45 5.73 -3.26 1.84
C LEU A 45 6.64 -3.21 3.07
N TYR A 46 7.94 -3.06 2.87
CA TYR A 46 8.89 -2.87 3.97
C TYR A 46 8.60 -1.58 4.75
N ALA A 47 8.40 -0.46 4.07
CA ALA A 47 8.06 0.81 4.72
C ALA A 47 6.71 0.75 5.46
N LEU A 48 5.75 -0.02 4.95
CA LEU A 48 4.47 -0.26 5.63
C LEU A 48 4.63 -1.11 6.89
N ALA A 49 5.53 -2.11 6.88
CA ALA A 49 5.77 -2.96 8.03
C ALA A 49 6.30 -2.19 9.25
N ASP A 50 7.03 -1.09 9.05
CA ASP A 50 7.49 -0.22 10.14
C ASP A 50 6.36 0.61 10.79
N LEU A 51 5.22 0.76 10.09
CA LEU A 51 4.09 1.60 10.54
C LEU A 51 2.90 0.78 11.05
N ILE A 52 2.81 -0.49 10.67
CA ILE A 52 1.71 -1.38 11.02
C ILE A 52 2.12 -2.19 12.25
N ASP A 53 1.50 -1.89 13.39
CA ASP A 53 1.77 -2.52 14.70
C ASP A 53 1.13 -3.93 14.84
N THR A 54 0.94 -4.63 13.72
CA THR A 54 0.35 -5.97 13.67
C THR A 54 1.15 -6.85 12.72
N ASP A 55 1.28 -8.14 13.06
CA ASP A 55 1.99 -9.13 12.24
C ASP A 55 1.25 -9.51 10.95
N SER A 56 0.06 -8.96 10.70
CA SER A 56 -0.80 -9.29 9.55
C SER A 56 -1.36 -8.03 8.91
N LEU A 57 -0.87 -7.71 7.71
CA LEU A 57 -1.41 -6.63 6.89
C LEU A 57 -2.90 -6.85 6.60
N VAL A 58 -3.34 -8.10 6.45
CA VAL A 58 -4.75 -8.46 6.26
C VAL A 58 -5.57 -8.12 7.51
N ASP A 59 -5.11 -8.51 8.69
CA ASP A 59 -5.85 -8.26 9.93
C ASP A 59 -5.91 -6.77 10.25
N TRP A 60 -4.82 -6.04 9.97
CA TRP A 60 -4.79 -4.59 10.09
C TRP A 60 -5.82 -3.94 9.17
N ASN A 61 -5.85 -4.38 7.91
CA ASN A 61 -6.68 -3.81 6.86
C ASN A 61 -8.17 -4.16 7.01
N ASP A 62 -8.48 -5.34 7.57
CA ASP A 62 -9.84 -5.81 7.84
C ASP A 62 -10.39 -5.36 9.21
N ASP A 63 -9.60 -4.63 10.02
CA ASP A 63 -10.09 -4.07 11.28
C ASP A 63 -11.25 -3.10 10.98
N PRO A 64 -12.45 -3.30 11.56
CA PRO A 64 -13.62 -2.45 11.30
C PRO A 64 -13.45 -1.00 11.76
N ARG A 65 -12.39 -0.68 12.50
CA ARG A 65 -12.01 0.69 12.89
C ARG A 65 -11.18 1.37 11.81
N GLN A 66 -10.63 0.63 10.87
CA GLN A 66 -9.91 1.21 9.76
C GLN A 66 -10.85 1.81 8.74
N THR A 67 -10.48 3.01 8.33
CA THR A 67 -11.17 3.81 7.35
C THR A 67 -10.26 3.99 6.16
N GLN A 68 -10.83 4.28 4.99
CA GLN A 68 -10.03 4.64 3.82
C GLN A 68 -9.03 5.76 4.14
N ASP A 69 -9.47 6.80 4.86
CA ASP A 69 -8.61 7.91 5.27
C ASP A 69 -7.42 7.47 6.14
N SER A 70 -7.63 6.55 7.09
CA SER A 70 -6.54 6.05 7.94
C SER A 70 -5.57 5.18 7.15
N VAL A 71 -6.07 4.38 6.20
CA VAL A 71 -5.23 3.58 5.29
C VAL A 71 -4.39 4.47 4.38
N VAL A 72 -4.99 5.50 3.78
CA VAL A 72 -4.29 6.48 2.93
C VAL A 72 -3.23 7.24 3.75
N ALA A 73 -3.54 7.66 4.97
CA ALA A 73 -2.59 8.37 5.82
C ALA A 73 -1.37 7.52 6.19
N VAL A 74 -1.52 6.21 6.35
CA VAL A 74 -0.39 5.29 6.59
C VAL A 74 0.42 5.09 5.30
N LEU A 75 -0.23 5.00 4.15
CA LEU A 75 0.45 4.93 2.86
C LEU A 75 1.30 6.19 2.58
N ASP A 76 0.76 7.38 2.86
CA ASP A 76 1.49 8.64 2.71
C ASP A 76 2.72 8.71 3.64
N GLN A 77 2.60 8.19 4.87
CA GLN A 77 3.71 8.09 5.81
C GLN A 77 4.78 7.11 5.31
N ALA A 78 4.38 5.94 4.81
CA ALA A 78 5.31 4.97 4.23
C ALA A 78 6.05 5.56 3.02
N ALA A 79 5.34 6.28 2.14
CA ALA A 79 5.93 6.94 0.98
C ALA A 79 6.91 8.06 1.38
N ALA A 80 6.61 8.82 2.45
CA ALA A 80 7.53 9.81 2.98
C ALA A 80 8.81 9.16 3.55
N ALA A 81 8.65 8.11 4.37
CA ALA A 81 9.78 7.37 4.92
C ALA A 81 10.68 6.75 3.83
N TYR A 82 10.07 6.21 2.77
CA TYR A 82 10.82 5.69 1.62
C TYR A 82 11.63 6.79 0.91
N ARG A 83 11.03 7.97 0.67
CA ARG A 83 11.74 9.12 0.08
C ARG A 83 12.93 9.57 0.91
N ASP A 84 12.76 9.63 2.23
CA ASP A 84 13.84 9.99 3.15
C ASP A 84 14.95 8.94 3.13
N ASN A 85 14.61 7.66 3.08
CA ASN A 85 15.59 6.57 3.04
C ASN A 85 16.36 6.53 1.70
N CYS A 86 15.68 6.77 0.58
CA CYS A 86 16.33 6.96 -0.72
C CYS A 86 17.28 8.17 -0.71
N ALA A 87 16.85 9.30 -0.14
CA ALA A 87 17.69 10.48 0.00
C ALA A 87 18.94 10.22 0.86
N VAL A 88 18.82 9.43 1.95
CA VAL A 88 19.96 9.01 2.77
C VAL A 88 20.94 8.11 2.01
N LEU A 89 20.43 7.20 1.18
CA LEU A 89 21.25 6.32 0.33
C LEU A 89 21.99 7.11 -0.76
N GLU A 90 21.37 8.14 -1.34
CA GLU A 90 22.02 9.03 -2.33
C GLU A 90 23.08 9.96 -1.70
N VAL A 91 22.90 10.36 -0.44
CA VAL A 91 23.80 11.29 0.26
C VAL A 91 25.00 10.61 0.91
N SER A 92 25.01 9.28 1.05
CA SER A 92 26.13 8.52 1.62
C SER A 92 27.30 8.43 0.62
N PRO A 93 28.40 9.18 0.78
CA PRO A 93 29.59 9.00 -0.06
C PRO A 93 30.40 7.82 0.48
N ASN A 94 30.92 6.99 -0.43
CA ASN A 94 31.96 5.99 -0.14
C ASN A 94 33.19 6.61 0.56
#